data_AF-A0A9E3CB14-F1
#
_entry.id   AF-A0A9E3CB14-F1
#
_cell.length_a   1.000
_cell.length_b   1.000
_cell.length_c   1.000
_cell.angle_alpha   90.00
_cell.angle_beta   90.00
_cell.angle_gamma   90.00
#
_symmetry.space_group_name_H-M   'P 1'
#
loop_
_entity.id
_entity.type
_entity.pdbx_description
1 polymer ?
#
loop_
_entity_poly.entity_id
_entity_poly.type
_entity_poly.pdbx_seq_one_letter_code
_entity_poly.pdbx_strand_id
1 'polypeptide(L)'
;MLPHVRTAADLVTSHAAVRDGFLSQALAKTEKATPYVENAQLLWTALQKVERVETLLDLPQFRDDLITAAGFSEKARGHLNKEELDEAVKRVFDTLFAQAGAAFREEILYRYLLTKGDALGGQMRNWTGAVGQQRLASALLDALQPQEVEVVKARQSEKVQRISWSGRRLLFDVRPRLIDKNIDVILLDVAGQDRTEAQLLADPERYLACGELKGGIDPAGADEHWKTAASALDRIRHVFPERCPSLFFVGAAIEASMAREIFARLQDGRLHHAANLTDADQLADLASWLVTL
;
A
#
# COMPACT_ATOMS: atom_id res chain seq x y z
N MET A 1 22.79 20.55 4.18
CA MET A 1 21.64 20.29 5.08
C MET A 1 20.38 20.60 4.30
N LEU A 2 19.33 19.80 4.48
CA LEU A 2 18.04 20.03 3.83
C LEU A 2 17.42 21.33 4.38
N PRO A 3 16.83 22.20 3.53
CA PRO A 3 16.26 23.47 3.98
C PRO A 3 15.22 23.34 5.10
N HIS A 4 14.38 22.31 5.02
CA HIS A 4 13.23 22.06 5.90
C HIS A 4 13.44 20.92 6.91
N VAL A 5 14.61 20.28 6.92
CA VAL A 5 14.98 19.24 7.90
C VAL A 5 16.36 19.57 8.47
N ARG A 6 16.37 20.30 9.58
CA ARG A 6 17.58 20.77 10.29
C ARG A 6 17.87 19.94 11.51
N THR A 7 16.85 19.33 12.10
CA THR A 7 16.93 18.43 13.25
C THR A 7 16.07 17.19 13.03
N ALA A 8 16.33 16.14 13.80
CA ALA A 8 15.46 14.96 13.81
C ALA A 8 14.01 15.29 14.20
N ALA A 9 13.78 16.31 15.05
CA ALA A 9 12.44 16.68 15.49
C ALA A 9 11.58 17.26 14.36
N ASP A 10 12.20 17.87 13.34
CA ASP A 10 11.49 18.45 12.20
C ASP A 10 10.75 17.36 11.39
N LEU A 11 11.22 16.12 11.42
CA LEU A 11 10.59 14.99 10.73
C LEU A 11 9.39 14.41 11.48
N VAL A 12 9.22 14.70 12.78
CA VAL A 12 8.21 14.02 13.61
C VAL A 12 6.80 14.44 13.21
N THR A 13 5.92 13.47 12.98
CA THR A 13 4.53 13.75 12.62
C THR A 13 3.80 14.43 13.78
N SER A 14 3.16 15.57 13.50
CA SER A 14 2.40 16.29 14.52
C SER A 14 1.15 15.52 14.96
N HIS A 15 0.74 15.72 16.21
CA HIS A 15 -0.50 15.12 16.72
C HIS A 15 -1.73 15.52 15.89
N ALA A 16 -1.77 16.77 15.40
CA ALA A 16 -2.85 17.24 14.53
C ALA A 16 -2.91 16.45 13.21
N ALA A 17 -1.75 16.24 12.56
CA ALA A 17 -1.68 15.45 11.34
C ALA A 17 -2.10 13.98 11.57
N VAL A 18 -1.72 13.40 12.72
CA VAL A 18 -2.16 12.05 13.10
C VAL A 18 -3.68 11.98 13.24
N ARG A 19 -4.28 12.92 13.98
CA ARG A 19 -5.74 13.00 14.17
C ARG A 19 -6.47 13.14 12.83
N ASP A 20 -6.01 14.05 11.98
CA ASP A 20 -6.65 14.34 10.70
C ASP A 20 -6.53 13.15 9.72
N GLY A 21 -5.40 12.44 9.73
CA GLY A 21 -5.25 11.23 8.95
C GLY A 21 -6.10 10.07 9.47
N PHE A 22 -6.26 9.88 10.79
CA PHE A 22 -7.20 8.89 11.32
C PHE A 22 -8.65 9.21 10.94
N LEU A 23 -9.06 10.48 10.98
CA LEU A 23 -10.38 10.89 10.52
C LEU A 23 -10.58 10.58 9.03
N SER A 24 -9.60 10.90 8.19
CA SER A 24 -9.64 10.60 6.75
C SER A 24 -9.76 9.09 6.48
N GLN A 25 -8.99 8.27 7.19
CA GLN A 25 -9.08 6.82 7.10
C GLN A 25 -10.45 6.28 7.55
N ALA A 26 -11.02 6.82 8.63
CA ALA A 26 -12.34 6.42 9.12
C ALA A 26 -13.45 6.74 8.11
N LEU A 27 -13.44 7.94 7.52
CA LEU A 27 -14.40 8.35 6.49
C LEU A 27 -14.30 7.46 5.25
N ALA A 28 -13.08 7.23 4.75
CA ALA A 28 -12.85 6.35 3.60
C ALA A 28 -13.24 4.89 3.90
N LYS A 29 -13.01 4.40 5.12
CA LYS A 29 -13.43 3.05 5.54
C LYS A 29 -14.95 2.92 5.57
N THR A 30 -15.66 3.94 6.06
CA THR A 30 -17.13 3.97 6.05
C THR A 30 -17.67 3.90 4.62
N GLU A 31 -17.14 4.69 3.69
CA GLU A 31 -17.54 4.65 2.29
C GLU A 31 -17.31 3.26 1.68
N LYS A 32 -16.10 2.71 1.86
CA LYS A 32 -15.71 1.40 1.32
C LYS A 32 -16.42 0.22 1.97
N ALA A 33 -16.97 0.38 3.17
CA ALA A 33 -17.76 -0.64 3.85
C ALA A 33 -19.14 -0.85 3.21
N THR A 34 -19.69 0.15 2.51
CA THR A 34 -21.03 0.13 1.90
C THR A 34 -21.33 -1.16 1.11
N PRO A 35 -20.52 -1.56 0.10
CA PRO A 35 -20.79 -2.77 -0.66
C PRO A 35 -20.74 -4.06 0.18
N TYR A 36 -19.96 -4.09 1.27
CA TYR A 36 -19.93 -5.25 2.17
C TYR A 36 -21.22 -5.38 2.97
N VAL A 37 -21.77 -4.25 3.42
CA VAL A 37 -23.05 -4.22 4.15
C VAL A 37 -24.20 -4.59 3.21
N GLU A 38 -24.21 -4.06 1.98
CA GLU A 38 -25.21 -4.40 0.96
C GLU A 38 -25.18 -5.90 0.61
N ASN A 39 -23.99 -6.47 0.37
CA ASN A 39 -23.83 -7.90 0.11
C ASN A 39 -24.27 -8.77 1.29
N ALA A 40 -24.00 -8.33 2.53
CA ALA A 40 -24.47 -9.02 3.74
C ALA A 40 -26.00 -9.03 3.85
N GLN A 41 -26.69 -7.95 3.44
CA GLN A 41 -28.16 -7.90 3.40
C GLN A 41 -28.75 -8.85 2.34
N LEU A 42 -28.11 -8.95 1.17
CA LEU A 42 -28.48 -9.91 0.14
C LEU A 42 -28.31 -11.35 0.63
N LEU A 43 -27.16 -11.65 1.24
CA LEU A 43 -26.90 -12.96 1.85
C LEU A 43 -27.93 -13.28 2.93
N TRP A 44 -28.21 -12.35 3.83
CA TRP A 44 -29.21 -12.53 4.88
C TRP A 44 -30.58 -12.90 4.32
N THR A 45 -31.04 -12.19 3.28
CA THR A 45 -32.31 -12.46 2.60
C THR A 45 -32.36 -13.87 2.01
N ALA A 46 -31.23 -14.37 1.50
CA ALA A 46 -31.13 -15.72 0.99
C ALA A 46 -31.12 -16.78 2.10
N LEU A 47 -30.39 -16.53 3.19
CA LEU A 47 -30.31 -17.42 4.35
C LEU A 47 -31.68 -17.66 4.99
N GLN A 48 -32.59 -16.67 4.95
CA GLN A 48 -33.97 -16.85 5.44
C GLN A 48 -34.73 -18.01 4.76
N LYS A 49 -34.33 -18.39 3.55
CA LYS A 49 -34.97 -19.47 2.76
C LYS A 49 -34.33 -20.83 2.98
N VAL A 50 -33.20 -20.90 3.68
CA VAL A 50 -32.45 -22.14 3.93
C VAL A 50 -33.03 -22.80 5.17
N GLU A 51 -33.44 -24.06 5.09
CA GLU A 51 -33.97 -24.81 6.24
C GLU A 51 -32.95 -25.78 6.86
N ARG A 52 -32.00 -26.27 6.06
CA ARG A 52 -31.01 -27.29 6.44
C ARG A 52 -29.65 -27.05 5.77
N VAL A 53 -28.57 -27.59 6.34
CA VAL A 53 -27.19 -27.41 5.85
C VAL A 53 -27.07 -27.78 4.38
N GLU A 54 -27.70 -28.86 3.95
CA GLU A 54 -27.57 -29.37 2.59
C GLU A 54 -28.09 -28.36 1.57
N THR A 55 -29.20 -27.68 1.90
CA THR A 55 -29.80 -26.64 1.04
C THR A 55 -29.01 -25.33 1.04
N LEU A 56 -28.06 -25.15 1.97
CA LEU A 56 -27.18 -23.98 2.01
C LEU A 56 -26.17 -24.02 0.87
N LEU A 57 -25.62 -25.21 0.57
CA LEU A 57 -24.63 -25.41 -0.48
C LEU A 57 -25.23 -25.32 -1.90
N ASP A 58 -26.56 -25.40 -2.00
CA ASP A 58 -27.34 -25.24 -3.23
C ASP A 58 -27.66 -23.77 -3.57
N LEU A 59 -27.01 -22.80 -2.92
CA LEU A 59 -27.07 -21.37 -3.25
C LEU A 59 -25.87 -20.97 -4.13
N PRO A 60 -25.85 -21.31 -5.43
CA PRO A 60 -24.68 -21.11 -6.28
C PRO A 60 -24.25 -19.64 -6.36
N GLN A 61 -25.22 -18.72 -6.29
CA GLN A 61 -24.99 -17.29 -6.32
C GLN A 61 -24.27 -16.73 -5.07
N PHE A 62 -24.29 -17.45 -3.95
CA PHE A 62 -23.66 -17.05 -2.68
C PHE A 62 -22.53 -18.00 -2.27
N ARG A 63 -22.09 -18.90 -3.15
CA ARG A 63 -21.06 -19.91 -2.83
C ARG A 63 -19.81 -19.28 -2.25
N ASP A 64 -19.32 -18.19 -2.85
CA ASP A 64 -18.14 -17.48 -2.34
C ASP A 64 -18.36 -16.85 -0.98
N ASP A 65 -19.55 -16.29 -0.72
CA ASP A 65 -19.89 -15.70 0.57
C ASP A 65 -19.98 -16.78 1.66
N LEU A 66 -20.51 -17.96 1.34
CA LEU A 66 -20.58 -19.11 2.24
C LEU A 66 -19.19 -19.66 2.54
N ILE A 67 -18.33 -19.80 1.54
CA ILE A 67 -16.93 -20.20 1.76
C ILE A 67 -16.23 -19.17 2.67
N THR A 68 -16.50 -17.87 2.49
CA THR A 68 -16.00 -16.82 3.39
C THR A 68 -16.55 -16.96 4.80
N ALA A 69 -17.85 -17.21 4.96
CA ALA A 69 -18.49 -17.42 6.27
C ALA A 69 -17.94 -18.66 7.01
N ALA A 70 -17.52 -19.67 6.26
CA ALA A 70 -16.82 -20.85 6.80
C ALA A 70 -15.35 -20.54 7.20
N GLY A 71 -14.87 -19.32 7.01
CA GLY A 71 -13.54 -18.86 7.43
C GLY A 71 -12.44 -19.02 6.38
N PHE A 72 -12.77 -19.43 5.16
CA PHE A 72 -11.78 -19.61 4.10
C PHE A 72 -11.56 -18.31 3.32
N SER A 73 -10.45 -17.64 3.63
CA SER A 73 -9.95 -16.49 2.87
C SER A 73 -9.60 -16.88 1.43
N GLU A 74 -9.51 -15.90 0.53
CA GLU A 74 -9.06 -16.13 -0.85
C GLU A 74 -7.70 -16.83 -0.91
N LYS A 75 -6.77 -16.49 0.00
CA LYS A 75 -5.46 -17.14 0.10
C LYS A 75 -5.58 -18.61 0.51
N ALA A 76 -6.44 -18.91 1.49
CA ALA A 76 -6.64 -20.28 1.97
C ALA A 76 -7.23 -21.19 0.87
N ARG A 77 -8.15 -20.65 0.05
CA ARG A 77 -8.76 -21.38 -1.07
C ARG A 77 -7.72 -21.83 -2.11
N GLY A 78 -6.64 -21.07 -2.31
CA GLY A 78 -5.58 -21.43 -3.26
C GLY A 78 -4.79 -22.70 -2.90
N HIS A 79 -4.99 -23.25 -1.70
CA HIS A 79 -4.32 -24.47 -1.23
C HIS A 79 -5.22 -25.72 -1.26
N LEU A 80 -6.48 -25.58 -1.65
CA LEU A 80 -7.47 -26.65 -1.66
C LEU A 80 -8.00 -26.87 -3.08
N ASN A 81 -8.16 -28.12 -3.49
CA ASN A 81 -8.96 -28.41 -4.67
C ASN A 81 -10.46 -28.23 -4.39
N LYS A 82 -11.29 -28.37 -5.43
CA LYS A 82 -12.73 -28.10 -5.32
C LYS A 82 -13.41 -29.05 -4.32
N GLU A 83 -13.09 -30.34 -4.41
CA GLU A 83 -13.67 -31.39 -3.59
C GLU A 83 -13.28 -31.22 -2.11
N GLU A 84 -12.00 -30.95 -1.84
CA GLU A 84 -11.47 -30.67 -0.50
C GLU A 84 -12.14 -29.44 0.13
N LEU A 85 -12.31 -28.38 -0.67
CA LEU A 85 -12.97 -27.15 -0.21
C LEU A 85 -14.45 -27.40 0.13
N ASP A 86 -15.16 -28.15 -0.71
CA ASP A 86 -16.57 -28.47 -0.49
C ASP A 86 -16.77 -29.32 0.78
N GLU A 87 -15.91 -30.32 0.99
CA GLU A 87 -15.94 -31.14 2.20
C GLU A 87 -15.62 -30.31 3.46
N ALA A 88 -14.61 -29.44 3.39
CA ALA A 88 -14.21 -28.60 4.50
C ALA A 88 -15.30 -27.58 4.88
N VAL A 89 -15.90 -26.92 3.89
CA VAL A 89 -17.01 -25.97 4.10
C VAL A 89 -18.22 -26.68 4.70
N LYS A 90 -18.58 -27.85 4.17
CA LYS A 90 -19.67 -28.66 4.72
C LYS A 90 -19.42 -28.99 6.19
N ARG A 91 -18.22 -29.47 6.53
CA ARG A 91 -17.86 -29.81 7.92
C ARG A 91 -17.94 -28.62 8.87
N VAL A 92 -17.55 -27.42 8.41
CA VAL A 92 -17.70 -26.18 9.19
C VAL A 92 -19.18 -25.88 9.43
N PHE A 93 -20.03 -25.95 8.41
CA PHE A 93 -21.46 -25.69 8.58
C PHE A 93 -22.17 -26.75 9.42
N ASP A 94 -21.85 -28.04 9.25
CA ASP A 94 -22.38 -29.10 10.13
C ASP A 94 -22.08 -28.81 11.60
N THR A 95 -20.85 -28.37 11.89
CA THR A 95 -20.44 -27.97 13.24
C THR A 95 -21.22 -26.75 13.73
N LEU A 96 -21.41 -25.73 12.87
CA LEU A 96 -22.15 -24.52 13.20
C LEU A 96 -23.62 -24.81 13.50
N PHE A 97 -24.28 -25.61 12.68
CA PHE A 97 -25.68 -25.96 12.88
C PHE A 97 -25.88 -26.75 14.18
N ALA A 98 -24.96 -27.68 14.48
CA ALA A 98 -25.01 -28.43 15.74
C ALA A 98 -24.87 -27.54 16.99
N GLN A 99 -24.10 -26.44 16.89
CA GLN A 99 -23.86 -25.52 18.00
C GLN A 99 -24.93 -24.41 18.11
N ALA A 100 -25.32 -23.82 16.98
CA ALA A 100 -26.16 -22.63 16.92
C ALA A 100 -27.67 -22.95 16.88
N GLY A 101 -28.04 -24.17 16.48
CA GLY A 101 -29.44 -24.56 16.34
C GLY A 101 -30.21 -23.59 15.44
N ALA A 102 -31.30 -23.03 15.96
CA ALA A 102 -32.16 -22.11 15.20
C ALA A 102 -31.46 -20.80 14.77
N ALA A 103 -30.38 -20.40 15.45
CA ALA A 103 -29.64 -19.17 15.18
C ALA A 103 -28.50 -19.33 14.14
N PHE A 104 -28.47 -20.45 13.42
CA PHE A 104 -27.38 -20.74 12.47
C PHE A 104 -27.26 -19.67 11.37
N ARG A 105 -28.37 -19.02 10.99
CA ARG A 105 -28.37 -18.00 9.93
C ARG A 105 -27.62 -16.75 10.37
N GLU A 106 -27.86 -16.32 11.60
CA GLU A 106 -27.16 -15.22 12.25
C GLU A 106 -25.67 -15.53 12.39
N GLU A 107 -25.34 -16.75 12.83
CA GLU A 107 -23.94 -17.20 12.92
C GLU A 107 -23.22 -17.15 11.56
N ILE A 108 -23.85 -17.61 10.48
CA ILE A 108 -23.29 -17.52 9.13
C ILE A 108 -23.07 -16.05 8.74
N LEU A 109 -24.07 -15.18 8.95
CA LEU A 109 -23.98 -13.77 8.62
C LEU A 109 -22.87 -13.05 9.42
N TYR A 110 -22.76 -13.30 10.72
CA TYR A 110 -21.76 -12.68 11.57
C TYR A 110 -20.35 -13.13 11.21
N ARG A 111 -20.16 -14.41 10.92
CA ARG A 111 -18.86 -14.93 10.47
C ARG A 111 -18.48 -14.38 9.11
N TYR A 112 -19.44 -14.30 8.19
CA TYR A 112 -19.25 -13.64 6.91
C TYR A 112 -18.73 -12.21 7.11
N LEU A 113 -19.43 -11.39 7.89
CA LEU A 113 -19.04 -10.01 8.17
C LEU A 113 -17.70 -9.90 8.88
N LEU A 114 -17.41 -10.78 9.85
CA LEU A 114 -16.14 -10.80 10.57
C LEU A 114 -14.96 -11.08 9.63
N THR A 115 -15.08 -12.08 8.75
CA THR A 115 -14.05 -12.40 7.76
C THR A 115 -13.93 -11.30 6.69
N LYS A 116 -15.05 -10.74 6.22
CA LYS A 116 -15.03 -9.59 5.30
C LYS A 116 -14.45 -8.33 5.94
N GLY A 117 -14.51 -8.19 7.26
CA GLY A 117 -13.86 -7.12 8.01
C GLY A 117 -12.34 -7.08 7.80
N ASP A 118 -11.69 -8.24 7.72
CA ASP A 118 -10.25 -8.32 7.40
C ASP A 118 -9.96 -7.95 5.94
N ALA A 119 -10.84 -8.38 5.00
CA ALA A 119 -10.74 -7.98 3.59
C ALA A 119 -10.86 -6.44 3.42
N LEU A 120 -11.82 -5.82 4.09
CA LEU A 120 -11.94 -4.35 4.15
C LEU A 120 -10.68 -3.72 4.79
N GLY A 121 -10.12 -4.32 5.84
CA GLY A 121 -8.86 -3.91 6.43
C GLY A 121 -7.70 -3.92 5.42
N GLY A 122 -7.56 -4.99 4.64
CA GLY A 122 -6.59 -5.09 3.55
C GLY A 122 -6.80 -4.02 2.47
N GLN A 123 -8.06 -3.79 2.07
CA GLN A 123 -8.41 -2.73 1.13
C GLN A 123 -8.02 -1.34 1.65
N MET A 124 -8.23 -1.07 2.94
CA MET A 124 -7.85 0.19 3.57
C MET A 124 -6.33 0.39 3.62
N ARG A 125 -5.54 -0.65 3.86
CA ARG A 125 -4.07 -0.57 3.81
C ARG A 125 -3.58 -0.18 2.40
N ASN A 126 -4.15 -0.79 1.36
CA ASN A 126 -3.83 -0.45 -0.04
C ASN A 126 -4.24 0.98 -0.39
N TRP A 127 -5.43 1.42 0.07
CA TRP A 127 -5.90 2.78 -0.13
C TRP A 127 -4.95 3.81 0.49
N THR A 128 -4.51 3.59 1.74
CA THR A 128 -3.58 4.48 2.44
C THR A 128 -2.24 4.60 1.70
N GLY A 129 -1.72 3.48 1.17
CA GLY A 129 -0.53 3.51 0.31
C GLY A 129 -0.75 4.34 -0.97
N ALA A 130 -1.88 4.15 -1.64
CA ALA A 130 -2.22 4.90 -2.85
C ALA A 130 -2.38 6.40 -2.60
N VAL A 131 -2.99 6.81 -1.48
CA VAL A 131 -3.11 8.23 -1.09
C VAL A 131 -1.74 8.84 -0.85
N GLY A 132 -0.84 8.13 -0.15
CA GLY A 132 0.52 8.61 0.07
C GLY A 132 1.28 8.82 -1.23
N GLN A 133 1.18 7.86 -2.15
CA GLN A 133 1.79 7.96 -3.47
C GLN A 133 1.21 9.11 -4.30
N GLN A 134 -0.12 9.30 -4.26
CA GLN A 134 -0.78 10.40 -4.96
C GLN A 134 -0.29 11.76 -4.45
N ARG A 135 -0.08 11.93 -3.14
CA ARG A 135 0.47 13.16 -2.57
C ARG A 135 1.87 13.47 -3.09
N LEU A 136 2.77 12.48 -3.13
CA LEU A 136 4.10 12.67 -3.70
C LEU A 136 4.03 12.99 -5.19
N ALA A 137 3.19 12.27 -5.95
CA ALA A 137 3.00 12.52 -7.37
C ALA A 137 2.46 13.94 -7.64
N SER A 138 1.50 14.42 -6.86
CA SER A 138 0.98 15.79 -6.96
C SER A 138 2.08 16.82 -6.68
N ALA A 139 2.84 16.67 -5.58
CA ALA A 139 3.93 17.58 -5.26
C ALA A 139 5.00 17.62 -6.37
N LEU A 140 5.29 16.47 -7.00
CA LEU A 140 6.21 16.41 -8.14
C LEU A 140 5.65 17.14 -9.36
N LEU A 141 4.37 16.94 -9.70
CA LEU A 141 3.73 17.63 -10.82
C LEU A 141 3.69 19.15 -10.61
N ASP A 142 3.47 19.61 -9.38
CA ASP A 142 3.52 21.03 -9.04
C ASP A 142 4.94 21.58 -9.18
N ALA A 143 5.95 20.86 -8.69
CA ALA A 143 7.36 21.23 -8.83
C ALA A 143 7.86 21.23 -10.29
N LEU A 144 7.19 20.49 -11.17
CA LEU A 144 7.52 20.43 -12.59
C LEU A 144 6.95 21.59 -13.41
N GLN A 145 5.98 22.35 -12.91
CA GLN A 145 5.40 23.46 -13.70
C GLN A 145 6.45 24.56 -13.99
N PRO A 146 6.51 25.10 -15.23
CA PRO A 146 5.61 24.86 -16.37
C PRO A 146 6.13 23.83 -17.40
N GLN A 147 7.01 22.90 -17.01
CA GLN A 147 7.56 21.87 -17.93
C GLN A 147 6.46 20.99 -18.51
N GLU A 148 6.67 20.50 -19.73
CA GLU A 148 5.83 19.46 -20.32
C GLU A 148 6.09 18.12 -19.64
N VAL A 149 5.01 17.45 -19.24
CA VAL A 149 5.06 16.20 -18.48
C VAL A 149 4.18 15.13 -19.11
N GLU A 150 4.70 13.92 -19.21
CA GLU A 150 3.93 12.73 -19.58
C GLU A 150 3.57 11.94 -18.31
N VAL A 151 2.28 11.79 -18.03
CA VAL A 151 1.80 11.02 -16.88
C VAL A 151 1.08 9.76 -17.36
N VAL A 152 1.56 8.59 -16.92
CA VAL A 152 0.87 7.31 -17.15
C VAL A 152 0.25 6.84 -15.86
N LYS A 153 -1.05 6.55 -15.92
CA LYS A 153 -1.84 5.98 -14.82
C LYS A 153 -2.20 4.52 -15.12
N ALA A 154 -2.48 3.76 -14.07
CA ALA A 154 -2.96 2.39 -14.21
C ALA A 154 -4.34 2.35 -14.92
N ARG A 155 -4.61 1.32 -15.72
CA ARG A 155 -5.86 1.25 -16.51
C ARG A 155 -7.14 1.18 -15.67
N GLN A 156 -7.04 0.61 -14.47
CA GLN A 156 -8.18 0.34 -13.58
C GLN A 156 -8.15 1.19 -12.30
N SER A 157 -7.21 2.12 -12.19
CA SER A 157 -7.15 3.05 -11.07
C SER A 157 -6.50 4.37 -11.48
N GLU A 158 -6.90 5.47 -10.85
CA GLU A 158 -6.27 6.78 -11.04
C GLU A 158 -4.83 6.86 -10.49
N LYS A 159 -4.24 5.71 -10.12
CA LYS A 159 -2.90 5.60 -9.56
C LYS A 159 -1.86 5.88 -10.64
N VAL A 160 -1.05 6.91 -10.41
CA VAL A 160 0.10 7.24 -11.26
C VAL A 160 1.12 6.12 -11.19
N GLN A 161 1.54 5.60 -12.34
CA GLN A 161 2.62 4.59 -12.43
C GLN A 161 3.92 5.22 -12.89
N ARG A 162 3.84 6.29 -13.69
CA ARG A 162 5.00 6.93 -14.30
C ARG A 162 4.76 8.41 -14.53
N ILE A 163 5.81 9.21 -14.29
CA ILE A 163 5.90 10.62 -14.68
C ILE A 163 7.21 10.79 -15.45
N SER A 164 7.17 11.33 -16.67
CA SER A 164 8.36 11.61 -17.47
C SER A 164 8.43 13.10 -17.82
N TRP A 165 9.62 13.69 -17.72
CA TRP A 165 9.91 15.10 -18.04
C TRP A 165 11.37 15.24 -18.46
N SER A 166 11.71 16.11 -19.41
CA SER A 166 13.09 16.58 -19.65
C SER A 166 14.21 15.50 -19.62
N GLY A 167 14.00 14.31 -20.20
CA GLY A 167 14.99 13.22 -20.17
C GLY A 167 15.08 12.47 -18.84
N ARG A 168 14.05 12.57 -18.00
CA ARG A 168 13.86 11.90 -16.72
C ARG A 168 12.58 11.07 -16.73
N ARG A 169 12.58 10.00 -15.94
CA ARG A 169 11.43 9.13 -15.75
C ARG A 169 11.36 8.64 -14.32
N LEU A 170 10.32 9.06 -13.61
CA LEU A 170 9.99 8.55 -12.29
C LEU A 170 8.95 7.43 -12.42
N LEU A 171 9.19 6.32 -11.71
CA LEU A 171 8.38 5.11 -11.71
C LEU A 171 7.95 4.79 -10.28
N PHE A 172 6.71 4.34 -10.13
CA PHE A 172 6.16 3.88 -8.85
C PHE A 172 5.99 2.36 -8.80
N ASP A 173 6.29 1.77 -7.64
CA ASP A 173 6.10 0.35 -7.30
C ASP A 173 6.69 -0.64 -8.33
N VAL A 174 7.94 -0.42 -8.75
CA VAL A 174 8.60 -1.26 -9.75
C VAL A 174 9.51 -2.29 -9.07
N ARG A 175 9.51 -3.53 -9.59
CA ARG A 175 10.47 -4.58 -9.22
C ARG A 175 11.56 -4.71 -10.30
N PRO A 176 12.67 -3.96 -10.21
CA PRO A 176 13.78 -4.12 -11.15
C PRO A 176 14.49 -5.45 -10.94
N ARG A 177 14.91 -6.10 -12.04
CA ARG A 177 15.60 -7.40 -12.00
C ARG A 177 16.90 -7.37 -11.23
N LEU A 178 17.63 -6.25 -11.27
CA LEU A 178 18.92 -6.06 -10.61
C LEU A 178 18.82 -6.20 -9.07
N ILE A 179 17.69 -5.77 -8.49
CA ILE A 179 17.47 -5.71 -7.04
C ILE A 179 16.53 -6.83 -6.58
N ASP A 180 15.72 -7.35 -7.50
CA ASP A 180 14.73 -8.42 -7.33
C ASP A 180 13.74 -8.19 -6.18
N LYS A 181 13.47 -6.92 -5.88
CA LYS A 181 12.52 -6.46 -4.88
C LYS A 181 11.78 -5.26 -5.42
N ASN A 182 10.54 -5.08 -4.95
CA ASN A 182 9.77 -3.89 -5.29
C ASN A 182 10.40 -2.67 -4.61
N ILE A 183 10.43 -1.54 -5.32
CA ILE A 183 10.87 -0.24 -4.83
C ILE A 183 9.73 0.73 -5.08
N ASP A 184 9.35 1.46 -4.03
CA ASP A 184 8.20 2.35 -4.06
C ASP A 184 8.39 3.49 -5.09
N VAL A 185 9.60 4.05 -5.19
CA VAL A 185 9.93 5.11 -6.16
C VAL A 185 11.31 4.92 -6.79
N ILE A 186 11.39 4.97 -8.12
CA ILE A 186 12.65 4.95 -8.88
C ILE A 186 12.68 6.14 -9.84
N LEU A 187 13.76 6.92 -9.83
CA LEU A 187 14.04 7.98 -10.81
C LEU A 187 15.18 7.54 -11.74
N LEU A 188 14.92 7.56 -13.04
CA LEU A 188 15.87 7.18 -14.08
C LEU A 188 16.24 8.36 -14.97
N ASP A 189 17.51 8.39 -15.38
CA ASP A 189 17.96 9.15 -16.54
C ASP A 189 17.57 8.39 -17.82
N VAL A 190 16.82 9.04 -18.71
CA VAL A 190 16.38 8.47 -19.99
C VAL A 190 16.83 9.32 -21.18
N ALA A 191 17.75 10.26 -20.97
CA ALA A 191 18.22 11.14 -22.03
C ALA A 191 18.96 10.37 -23.15
N GLY A 192 18.63 10.72 -24.40
CA GLY A 192 19.43 10.40 -25.58
C GLY A 192 19.39 8.97 -26.10
N GLN A 193 18.43 8.12 -25.67
CA GLN A 193 18.39 6.72 -26.11
C GLN A 193 16.96 6.18 -26.29
N ASP A 194 16.73 5.52 -27.43
CA ASP A 194 15.52 4.70 -27.66
C ASP A 194 15.69 3.35 -26.96
N ARG A 195 15.44 3.33 -25.64
CA ARG A 195 15.50 2.13 -24.81
C ARG A 195 14.14 1.85 -24.19
N THR A 196 13.80 0.57 -24.14
CA THR A 196 12.65 0.09 -23.39
C THR A 196 12.86 0.30 -21.89
N GLU A 197 11.77 0.41 -21.13
CA GLU A 197 11.82 0.52 -19.66
C GLU A 197 12.58 -0.65 -19.01
N ALA A 198 12.43 -1.86 -19.56
CA ALA A 198 13.17 -3.04 -19.09
C ALA A 198 14.68 -2.91 -19.28
N GLN A 199 15.13 -2.31 -20.39
CA GLN A 199 16.57 -2.06 -20.63
C GLN A 199 17.10 -0.95 -19.72
N LEU A 200 16.31 0.09 -19.45
CA LEU A 200 16.69 1.15 -18.52
C LEU A 200 16.82 0.62 -17.08
N LEU A 201 15.86 -0.19 -16.62
CA LEU A 201 15.89 -0.79 -15.28
C LEU A 201 17.00 -1.85 -15.10
N ALA A 202 17.55 -2.36 -16.20
CA ALA A 202 18.67 -3.31 -16.17
C ALA A 202 20.04 -2.61 -16.17
N ASP A 203 20.10 -1.29 -16.39
CA ASP A 203 21.33 -0.50 -16.47
C ASP A 203 21.55 0.30 -15.17
N PRO A 204 22.51 -0.08 -14.32
CA PRO A 204 22.75 0.58 -13.04
C PRO A 204 23.07 2.06 -13.15
N GLU A 205 23.72 2.48 -14.25
CA GLU A 205 24.13 3.88 -14.47
C GLU A 205 22.96 4.83 -14.73
N ARG A 206 21.77 4.28 -14.98
CA ARG A 206 20.55 5.05 -15.23
C ARG A 206 19.83 5.46 -13.97
N TYR A 207 20.13 4.85 -12.82
CA TYR A 207 19.45 5.15 -11.57
C TYR A 207 19.98 6.45 -10.97
N LEU A 208 19.12 7.47 -10.91
CA LEU A 208 19.43 8.75 -10.29
C LEU A 208 19.03 8.79 -8.82
N ALA A 209 17.83 8.27 -8.52
CA ALA A 209 17.35 8.14 -7.16
C ALA A 209 16.45 6.91 -6.96
N CYS A 210 16.44 6.38 -5.75
CA CYS A 210 15.48 5.40 -5.27
C CYS A 210 14.92 5.84 -3.92
N GLY A 211 13.65 5.58 -3.65
CA GLY A 211 13.04 5.92 -2.38
C GLY A 211 11.99 4.95 -1.91
N GLU A 212 11.81 4.96 -0.60
CA GLU A 212 10.73 4.25 0.10
C GLU A 212 9.67 5.26 0.55
N LEU A 213 8.41 4.91 0.34
CA LEU A 213 7.24 5.70 0.66
C LEU A 213 6.32 4.95 1.62
N LYS A 214 6.01 5.53 2.77
CA LYS A 214 5.06 4.96 3.74
C LYS A 214 3.91 5.92 4.00
N GLY A 215 2.76 5.64 3.40
CA GLY A 215 1.55 6.48 3.52
C GLY A 215 0.74 6.29 4.81
N GLY A 216 1.10 5.31 5.65
CA GLY A 216 0.40 5.02 6.91
C GLY A 216 0.52 6.14 7.93
N ILE A 217 -0.61 6.56 8.52
CA ILE A 217 -0.64 7.60 9.56
C ILE A 217 -0.54 7.05 10.99
N ASP A 218 -0.71 5.73 11.18
CA ASP A 218 -0.71 5.11 12.50
C ASP A 218 0.71 5.11 13.12
N PRO A 219 0.93 5.82 14.25
CA PRO A 219 2.22 5.85 14.92
C PRO A 219 2.69 4.48 15.40
N ALA A 220 1.77 3.57 15.75
CA ALA A 220 2.12 2.27 16.33
C ALA A 220 2.91 1.39 15.36
N GLY A 221 2.65 1.52 14.05
CA GLY A 221 3.38 0.80 13.00
C GLY A 221 4.58 1.54 12.43
N ALA A 222 4.80 2.80 12.81
CA ALA A 222 5.77 3.69 12.15
C ALA A 222 7.21 3.14 12.20
N ASP A 223 7.66 2.70 13.37
CA ASP A 223 9.01 2.19 13.58
C ASP A 223 9.25 0.85 12.84
N GLU A 224 8.25 -0.03 12.78
CA GLU A 224 8.31 -1.29 12.03
C GLU A 224 8.39 -1.04 10.52
N HIS A 225 7.57 -0.12 10.02
CA HIS A 225 7.58 0.28 8.61
C HIS A 225 8.90 0.95 8.22
N TRP A 226 9.48 1.76 9.11
CA TRP A 226 10.81 2.33 8.93
C TRP A 226 11.90 1.26 8.88
N LYS A 227 11.95 0.32 9.82
CA LYS A 227 12.94 -0.77 9.81
C LYS A 227 12.91 -1.56 8.50
N THR A 228 11.72 -1.80 7.98
CA THR A 228 11.50 -2.46 6.69
C THR A 228 12.03 -1.61 5.52
N ALA A 229 11.71 -0.32 5.49
CA ALA A 229 12.19 0.63 4.49
C ALA A 229 13.72 0.79 4.54
N ALA A 230 14.29 0.97 5.72
CA ALA A 230 15.72 1.09 5.96
C ALA A 230 16.48 -0.14 5.42
N SER A 231 15.94 -1.35 5.68
CA SER A 231 16.50 -2.59 5.14
C SER A 231 16.41 -2.67 3.61
N ALA A 232 15.33 -2.15 3.02
CA ALA A 232 15.18 -2.07 1.56
C ALA A 232 16.18 -1.08 0.94
N LEU A 233 16.35 0.12 1.53
CA LEU A 233 17.33 1.11 1.12
C LEU A 233 18.76 0.58 1.24
N ASP A 234 19.08 -0.12 2.33
CA ASP A 234 20.38 -0.75 2.51
C ASP A 234 20.61 -1.82 1.44
N ARG A 235 19.61 -2.62 1.07
CA ARG A 235 19.71 -3.57 -0.04
C ARG A 235 20.03 -2.88 -1.36
N ILE A 236 19.41 -1.74 -1.65
CA ILE A 236 19.71 -0.96 -2.86
C ILE A 236 21.19 -0.54 -2.84
N ARG A 237 21.71 0.01 -1.73
CA ARG A 237 23.14 0.38 -1.64
C ARG A 237 24.08 -0.79 -1.95
N HIS A 238 23.77 -1.98 -1.44
CA HIS A 238 24.62 -3.16 -1.66
C HIS A 238 24.63 -3.63 -3.12
N VAL A 239 23.54 -3.41 -3.87
CA VAL A 239 23.44 -3.77 -5.29
C VAL A 239 24.23 -2.77 -6.17
N PHE A 240 24.44 -1.53 -5.71
CA PHE A 240 25.12 -0.47 -6.46
C PHE A 240 26.42 -0.02 -5.75
N PRO A 241 27.47 -0.85 -5.71
CA PRO A 241 28.68 -0.57 -4.94
C PRO A 241 29.54 0.55 -5.51
N GLU A 242 29.53 0.76 -6.84
CA GLU A 242 30.35 1.78 -7.51
C GLU A 242 29.64 3.14 -7.55
N ARG A 243 28.39 3.15 -8.04
CA ARG A 243 27.57 4.35 -8.18
C ARG A 243 26.19 4.12 -7.59
N CYS A 244 26.06 4.35 -6.29
CA CYS A 244 24.78 4.26 -5.61
C CYS A 244 23.86 5.42 -6.05
N PRO A 245 22.59 5.15 -6.44
CA PRO A 245 21.64 6.23 -6.65
C PRO A 245 21.40 7.00 -5.36
N SER A 246 20.95 8.24 -5.48
CA SER A 246 20.51 9.02 -4.33
C SER A 246 19.35 8.32 -3.65
N LEU A 247 19.42 8.19 -2.33
CA LEU A 247 18.40 7.48 -1.55
C LEU A 247 17.54 8.44 -0.75
N PHE A 248 16.24 8.23 -0.72
CA PHE A 248 15.35 9.03 0.11
C PHE A 248 14.26 8.22 0.81
N PHE A 249 13.68 8.82 1.84
CA PHE A 249 12.55 8.26 2.57
C PHE A 249 11.46 9.30 2.76
N VAL A 250 10.21 8.92 2.53
CA VAL A 250 9.06 9.78 2.82
C VAL A 250 8.00 9.00 3.59
N GLY A 251 7.57 9.53 4.73
CA GLY A 251 6.66 8.84 5.64
C GLY A 251 5.56 9.76 6.16
N ALA A 252 4.33 9.26 6.28
CA ALA A 252 3.21 10.00 6.88
C ALA A 252 3.20 9.88 8.42
N ALA A 253 3.62 8.74 8.97
CA ALA A 253 3.88 8.54 10.39
C ALA A 253 5.38 8.42 10.64
N ILE A 254 5.94 9.40 11.33
CA ILE A 254 7.34 9.43 11.74
C ILE A 254 7.40 9.74 13.24
N GLU A 255 7.81 8.74 14.02
CA GLU A 255 7.98 8.86 15.47
C GLU A 255 9.39 9.33 15.85
N ALA A 256 9.56 9.86 17.06
CA ALA A 256 10.81 10.47 17.50
C ALA A 256 12.04 9.52 17.43
N SER A 257 11.86 8.21 17.65
CA SER A 257 12.96 7.25 17.59
C SER A 257 13.48 7.06 16.16
N MET A 258 12.58 6.70 15.24
CA MET A 258 12.93 6.56 13.83
C MET A 258 13.39 7.88 13.21
N ALA A 259 12.85 9.03 13.64
CA ALA A 259 13.29 10.34 13.16
C ALA A 259 14.78 10.58 13.46
N ARG A 260 15.27 10.16 14.63
CA ARG A 260 16.71 10.23 14.97
C ARG A 260 17.54 9.33 14.06
N GLU A 261 17.06 8.14 13.73
CA GLU A 261 17.76 7.23 12.80
C GLU A 261 17.78 7.75 11.37
N ILE A 262 16.65 8.25 10.87
CA ILE A 262 16.54 8.89 9.55
C ILE A 262 17.52 10.07 9.49
N PHE A 263 17.51 10.93 10.51
CA PHE A 263 18.40 12.09 10.55
C PHE A 263 19.88 11.70 10.64
N ALA A 264 20.24 10.68 11.42
CA ALA A 264 21.60 10.17 11.46
C ALA A 264 22.05 9.64 10.09
N ARG A 265 21.17 8.94 9.36
CA ARG A 265 21.44 8.49 7.98
C ARG A 265 21.56 9.64 6.99
N LEU A 266 20.87 10.76 7.20
CA LEU A 266 21.09 11.98 6.42
C LEU A 266 22.47 12.59 6.69
N GLN A 267 22.89 12.62 7.96
CA GLN A 267 24.17 13.20 8.38
C GLN A 267 25.38 12.40 7.87
N ASP A 268 25.28 11.06 7.82
CA ASP A 268 26.36 10.19 7.36
C ASP A 268 26.32 9.87 5.86
N GLY A 269 25.37 10.45 5.11
CA GLY A 269 25.22 10.25 3.67
C GLY A 269 24.65 8.89 3.27
N ARG A 270 24.13 8.11 4.23
CA ARG A 270 23.38 6.88 3.88
C ARG A 270 22.05 7.18 3.22
N LEU A 271 21.45 8.32 3.55
CA LEU A 271 20.25 8.89 2.98
C LEU A 271 20.58 10.29 2.45
N HIS A 272 19.97 10.69 1.34
CA HIS A 272 20.22 11.97 0.67
C HIS A 272 19.07 12.95 0.86
N HIS A 273 17.84 12.45 1.05
CA HIS A 273 16.68 13.26 1.39
C HIS A 273 15.73 12.52 2.32
N ALA A 274 15.00 13.25 3.16
CA ALA A 274 13.83 12.72 3.85
C ALA A 274 12.74 13.77 3.92
N ALA A 275 11.48 13.35 4.03
CA ALA A 275 10.36 14.25 4.26
C ALA A 275 9.27 13.58 5.08
N ASN A 276 8.58 14.38 5.89
CA ASN A 276 7.28 14.01 6.42
C ASN A 276 6.20 14.28 5.35
N LEU A 277 5.46 13.25 4.95
CA LEU A 277 4.41 13.33 3.92
C LEU A 277 3.21 14.21 4.33
N THR A 278 3.13 14.58 5.61
CA THR A 278 2.10 15.48 6.16
C THR A 278 2.57 16.93 6.27
N ASP A 279 3.86 17.19 6.05
CA ASP A 279 4.45 18.52 6.01
C ASP A 279 4.60 18.98 4.56
N ALA A 280 3.88 20.03 4.19
CA ALA A 280 3.82 20.52 2.81
C ALA A 280 5.15 21.08 2.33
N ASP A 281 5.90 21.74 3.20
CA ASP A 281 7.17 22.38 2.84
C ASP A 281 8.26 21.32 2.62
N GLN A 282 8.32 20.30 3.50
CA GLN A 282 9.25 19.19 3.32
C GLN A 282 8.94 18.37 2.06
N LEU A 283 7.66 18.18 1.75
CA LEU A 283 7.26 17.44 0.56
C LEU A 283 7.58 18.22 -0.74
N ALA A 284 7.37 19.54 -0.73
CA ALA A 284 7.73 20.41 -1.85
C ALA A 284 9.25 20.45 -2.07
N ASP A 285 10.03 20.50 -0.99
CA ASP A 285 11.50 20.43 -1.02
C ASP A 285 12.00 19.11 -1.64
N LEU A 286 11.46 17.98 -1.17
CA LEU A 286 11.76 16.66 -1.74
C LEU A 286 11.41 16.59 -3.23
N ALA A 287 10.23 17.07 -3.61
CA ALA A 287 9.80 17.10 -5.00
C ALA A 287 10.71 17.96 -5.87
N SER A 288 11.06 19.17 -5.41
CA SER A 288 11.99 20.05 -6.11
C SER A 288 13.37 19.41 -6.27
N TRP A 289 13.90 18.80 -5.21
CA TRP A 289 15.15 18.05 -5.28
C TRP A 289 15.11 16.93 -6.32
N LEU A 290 14.05 16.11 -6.36
CA LEU A 290 13.87 15.06 -7.37
C LEU A 290 13.86 15.62 -8.80
N VAL A 291 13.27 16.80 -9.02
CA VAL A 291 13.25 17.46 -10.35
C VAL A 291 14.65 17.93 -10.77
N THR A 292 15.52 18.28 -9.81
CA THR A 292 16.88 18.78 -10.10
C THR A 292 17.91 17.71 -10.44
N LEU A 293 17.63 16.44 -10.13
CA LEU A 293 18.50 15.30 -10.46
C LEU A 293 18.43 14.98 -11.96
#